data_AF-A0A428USD7-F1
#
_entry.id   AF-A0A428USD7-F1
#
_cell.length_a   1.000
_cell.length_b   1.000
_cell.length_c   1.000
_cell.angle_alpha   90.00
_cell.angle_beta   90.00
_cell.angle_gamma   90.00
#
_symmetry.space_group_name_H-M   'P 1'
#
loop_
_entity.id
_entity.type
_entity.pdbx_description
1 polymer ?
#
loop_
_entity_poly.entity_id
_entity_poly.type
_entity_poly.pdbx_seq_one_letter_code
_entity_poly.pdbx_strand_id
1 'polypeptide(L)' 'MFTQILPIHYSNGDILRKYLDRKFPGQSYTASMRNNNWTIEVPRRLTQAEIDELNEEMRVHFHGY' A
#
# COMPACT_ATOMS: atom_id res chain seq x y z
N MET A 1 -9.20 -6.14 -12.62
CA MET A 1 -8.36 -5.51 -11.58
C MET A 1 -9.18 -4.42 -10.90
N PHE A 2 -9.00 -4.23 -9.60
CA PHE A 2 -9.71 -3.20 -8.83
C PHE A 2 -8.75 -2.08 -8.51
N THR A 3 -9.12 -0.86 -8.89
CA THR A 3 -8.41 0.34 -8.47
C THR A 3 -8.91 0.73 -7.08
N GLN A 4 -7.98 0.85 -6.14
CA GLN A 4 -8.25 1.31 -4.78
C GLN A 4 -7.30 2.47 -4.46
N ILE A 5 -7.86 3.55 -3.94
CA ILE A 5 -7.08 4.68 -3.47
C ILE A 5 -6.82 4.46 -2.00
N LEU A 6 -5.55 4.31 -1.65
CA LEU A 6 -5.08 4.27 -0.28
C LEU A 6 -4.65 5.69 0.11
N PRO A 7 -5.29 6.31 1.12
CA PRO A 7 -4.86 7.59 1.67
C PRO A 7 -3.63 7.37 2.56
N ILE A 8 -2.54 6.91 1.95
CA ILE A 8 -1.25 6.74 2.62
C ILE A 8 -0.49 8.05 2.43
N HIS A 9 -0.34 8.81 3.50
CA HIS A 9 0.30 10.13 3.52
C HIS A 9 1.83 10.09 3.39
N TYR A 10 2.43 8.97 2.98
CA TYR A 10 3.87 8.74 3.00
C TYR A 10 4.42 8.42 1.61
N SER A 11 5.46 9.15 1.18
CA SER A 11 6.05 9.05 -0.16
C SER A 11 6.86 7.78 -0.43
N ASN A 12 7.12 6.95 0.59
CA ASN A 12 8.01 5.80 0.43
C ASN A 12 7.26 4.57 -0.13
N GLY A 13 7.24 4.46 -1.46
CA GLY A 13 6.57 3.38 -2.18
C GLY A 13 7.19 2.00 -2.01
N ASP A 14 8.40 1.90 -1.44
CA ASP A 14 9.10 0.63 -1.26
C ASP A 14 8.41 -0.30 -0.25
N ILE A 15 7.93 0.25 0.87
CA ILE A 15 7.18 -0.52 1.88
C ILE A 15 5.84 -0.97 1.30
N LEU A 16 5.17 -0.08 0.56
CA LEU A 16 3.91 -0.40 -0.11
C LEU A 16 4.10 -1.56 -1.10
N ARG A 17 5.15 -1.49 -1.94
CA ARG A 17 5.49 -2.55 -2.88
C ARG A 17 5.81 -3.86 -2.17
N LYS A 18 6.61 -3.85 -1.09
CA LYS A 18 6.91 -5.05 -0.29
C LYS A 18 5.65 -5.68 0.32
N TYR A 19 4.75 -4.86 0.84
CA TYR A 19 3.48 -5.36 1.38
C TYR A 19 2.59 -5.95 0.29
N LEU A 20 2.46 -5.25 -0.84
CA LEU A 20 1.69 -5.73 -1.99
C LEU A 20 2.28 -7.02 -2.55
N ASP A 21 3.60 -7.13 -2.66
CA ASP A 21 4.30 -8.34 -3.09
C ASP A 21 4.02 -9.53 -2.16
N ARG A 22 4.09 -9.31 -0.83
CA ARG A 22 3.70 -10.31 0.18
C ARG A 22 2.23 -10.71 0.09
N LYS A 23 1.32 -9.75 -0.15
CA LYS A 23 -0.12 -10.03 -0.20
C LYS A 23 -0.60 -10.61 -1.51
N PHE A 24 0.10 -10.31 -2.59
CA PHE A 24 -0.25 -10.70 -3.95
C PHE A 24 0.94 -11.38 -4.63
N PRO A 25 1.46 -12.48 -4.05
CA PRO A 25 2.61 -13.16 -4.61
C PRO A 25 2.26 -13.68 -6.01
N GLY A 26 3.00 -13.21 -7.02
CA GLY A 26 2.79 -13.59 -8.41
C GLY A 26 1.56 -12.99 -9.09
N GLN A 27 0.87 -12.01 -8.48
CA GLN A 27 -0.18 -11.27 -9.17
C GLN A 27 0.29 -9.88 -9.56
N SER A 28 -0.11 -9.43 -10.75
CA SER A 28 0.21 -8.09 -11.23
C SER A 28 -0.57 -7.05 -10.41
N TYR A 29 0.18 -6.14 -9.78
CA TYR A 29 -0.37 -4.95 -9.13
C TYR A 29 0.29 -3.69 -9.70
N THR A 30 -0.46 -2.60 -9.80
CA THR A 30 0.06 -1.28 -10.13
C THR A 30 0.05 -0.43 -8.88
N ALA A 31 1.09 0.34 -8.60
CA ALA A 31 1.10 1.34 -7.53
C ALA A 31 1.60 2.67 -8.10
N SER A 32 0.77 3.70 -7.98
CA SER A 32 1.04 5.04 -8.48
C SER A 32 0.66 6.08 -7.44
N MET A 33 1.59 6.98 -7.10
CA MET A 33 1.31 8.07 -6.19
C MET A 33 0.68 9.24 -6.95
N ARG A 34 -0.46 9.74 -6.49
CA ARG A 34 -1.16 10.89 -7.06
C ARG A 34 -1.65 11.80 -5.94
N ASN A 35 -1.23 13.07 -5.96
CA ASN A 35 -1.68 14.09 -5.01
C ASN A 35 -1.55 13.68 -3.54
N ASN A 36 -0.38 13.15 -3.16
CA ASN A 36 -0.10 12.62 -1.82
C ASN A 36 -0.91 11.39 -1.38
N ASN A 37 -1.68 10.79 -2.29
CA ASN A 37 -2.40 9.54 -2.07
C ASN A 37 -1.82 8.43 -2.98
N TRP A 38 -1.77 7.20 -2.48
CA TRP A 38 -1.35 6.05 -3.26
C TRP A 38 -2.56 5.44 -3.96
N THR A 39 -2.56 5.49 -5.28
CA THR A 39 -3.52 4.75 -6.10
C THR A 39 -2.90 3.41 -6.45
N ILE A 40 -3.50 2.32 -5.97
CA ILE A 40 -3.07 0.98 -6.29
C ILE A 40 -4.13 0.26 -7.12
N GLU A 41 -3.68 -0.54 -8.08
CA GLU A 41 -4.52 -1.45 -8.84
C GLU A 41 -4.17 -2.85 -8.40
N VAL A 42 -5.10 -3.46 -7.69
CA VAL A 42 -4.91 -4.79 -7.09
C VAL A 42 -5.96 -5.76 -7.62
N PRO A 43 -5.64 -7.05 -7.68
CA PRO A 43 -6.55 -8.07 -8.20
C PRO A 43 -7.76 -8.32 -7.29
N ARG A 44 -7.63 -8.06 -5.98
CA ARG A 44 -8.73 -8.05 -5.00
C ARG A 44 -8.69 -6.74 -4.20
N ARG A 45 -9.84 -6.28 -3.71
CA ARG A 45 -9.90 -5.15 -2.77
C ARG A 45 -9.18 -5.51 -1.46
N LEU A 46 -8.31 -4.62 -0.99
CA LEU A 46 -7.80 -4.70 0.38
C LEU A 46 -8.93 -4.32 1.33
N THR A 47 -9.02 -5.07 2.41
CA THR A 47 -9.93 -4.78 3.52
C THR A 47 -9.42 -3.59 4.33
N GLN A 48 -10.32 -2.93 5.08
CA GLN A 48 -9.96 -1.80 5.94
C GLN A 48 -8.84 -2.19 6.94
N ALA A 49 -8.89 -3.42 7.47
CA ALA A 49 -7.87 -3.93 8.40
C ALA A 49 -6.48 -4.05 7.74
N GLU A 50 -6.39 -4.54 6.50
CA GLU A 50 -5.12 -4.62 5.78
C GLU A 50 -4.52 -3.23 5.49
N ILE A 51 -5.39 -2.26 5.20
CA ILE A 51 -5.00 -0.87 4.98
C ILE A 51 -4.51 -0.25 6.30
N ASP A 52 -5.14 -0.59 7.43
CA ASP A 52 -4.75 -0.14 8.76
C ASP A 52 -3.41 -0.76 9.18
N GLU A 53 -3.23 -2.07 9.03
CA GLU A 53 -1.95 -2.76 9.25
C GLU A 53 -0.83 -2.18 8.40
N LEU A 54 -1.10 -1.91 7.12
CA LEU A 54 -0.12 -1.28 6.23
C LEU A 54 0.27 0.12 6.72
N ASN A 55 -0.71 0.93 7.14
CA ASN A 55 -0.45 2.25 7.70
C ASN A 55 0.30 2.16 9.02
N GLU A 56 -0.01 1.17 9.87
CA GLU A 56 0.66 0.95 11.15
C GLU A 56 2.11 0.49 10.97
N GLU A 57 2.36 -0.52 10.13
CA GLU A 57 3.71 -0.98 9.78
C GLU A 57 4.56 0.16 9.20
N MET A 58 3.97 0.99 8.32
CA MET A 58 4.64 2.18 7.80
C MET A 58 4.91 3.23 8.88
N ARG A 59 3.99 3.42 9.83
CA ARG A 59 4.14 4.35 10.95
C ARG A 59 5.22 3.89 11.93
N VAL A 60 5.27 2.60 12.24
CA VAL A 60 6.24 1.99 13.17
C VAL A 60 7.65 2.01 12.60
N HIS A 61 7.83 1.73 11.30
CA HIS A 61 9.14 1.83 10.64
C HIS A 61 9.72 3.25 10.62
N PHE A 62 8.89 4.30 10.72
CA PHE A 62 9.35 5.69 10.69
C PHE A 62 9.68 6.27 12.07
N HIS A 63 9.05 5.77 13.15
CA HIS A 63 9.35 6.21 14.53
C HIS A 63 10.73 5.74 15.05
N GLY A 64 11.52 5.05 14.21
CA GLY A 64 12.83 4.52 14.55
C GLY A 64 14.04 5.29 14.01
N TYR A 65 13.88 6.52 13.49
CA TYR A 65 14.99 7.39 13.05
C TYR A 65 15.00 8.73 13.77
#